data_AF-A0A0R3KFY3-F1
#
_entry.id   AF-A0A0R3KFY3-F1
#
_cell.length_a   1.000
_cell.length_b   1.000
_cell.length_c   1.000
_cell.angle_alpha   90.00
_cell.angle_beta   90.00
_cell.angle_gamma   90.00
#
_symmetry.space_group_name_H-M   'P 1'
#
loop_
_entity.id
_entity.type
_entity.pdbx_description
1 polymer ?
#
loop_
_entity_poly.entity_id
_entity_poly.type
_entity_poly.pdbx_seq_one_letter_code
_entity_poly.pdbx_strand_id
1 'polypeptide(L)'
;MAEAKKSAEIGIKRGRIISNLSQPQQLDLVADGLPLLMKSANDLLLASKALDGHYRAASILEGHAMEEVAKILILMDIVRCPPNIRPARIGPMMGWFYDHLARLIYIDAQDWKPQDTKQLQEYVDSNRKSHYVEGAVGEYITPNWTTYSRESLLYADIVTYEEGEPFWNEPQEYEPMVRWREPSSWQVCHALRNMGLFTRAGLDVVSSVWSQVDFATTENWSDARRLTHATLLALEKAQLISKDAQESQVGTLYNHWQLPMYRIDFKRIEVPLEDLRAEQNANLWSEAGY
;
A
#
# COMPACT_ATOMS: atom_id res chain seq x y z
N MET A 1 -16.34 -7.20 -24.09
CA MET A 1 -16.15 -5.82 -23.59
C MET A 1 -17.01 -4.89 -24.42
N ALA A 2 -17.63 -3.88 -23.82
CA ALA A 2 -18.38 -2.87 -24.58
C ALA A 2 -17.41 -2.05 -25.46
N GLU A 3 -17.84 -1.70 -26.67
CA GLU A 3 -17.07 -0.89 -27.61
C GLU A 3 -16.85 0.53 -27.06
N ALA A 4 -15.66 1.09 -27.27
CA ALA A 4 -15.32 2.43 -26.80
C ALA A 4 -16.16 3.48 -27.54
N LYS A 5 -16.89 4.30 -26.77
CA LYS A 5 -17.81 5.33 -27.29
C LYS A 5 -17.15 6.71 -27.40
N LYS A 6 -16.03 6.92 -26.71
CA LYS A 6 -15.28 8.20 -26.71
C LYS A 6 -13.78 7.94 -26.79
N SER A 7 -13.02 8.87 -27.37
CA SER A 7 -11.56 8.76 -27.43
C SER A 7 -10.89 8.70 -26.04
N ALA A 8 -11.45 9.41 -25.05
CA ALA A 8 -11.02 9.32 -23.65
C ALA A 8 -11.21 7.91 -23.05
N GLU A 9 -11.95 7.03 -23.73
CA GLU A 9 -12.12 5.62 -23.35
C GLU A 9 -10.98 4.70 -23.81
N ILE A 10 -10.08 5.22 -24.63
CA ILE A 10 -8.97 4.51 -25.27
C ILE A 10 -7.65 5.05 -24.70
N GLY A 11 -6.71 4.16 -24.35
CA GLY A 11 -5.36 4.55 -23.93
C GLY A 11 -4.98 4.12 -22.51
N ILE A 12 -4.10 4.89 -21.88
CA ILE A 12 -3.40 4.51 -20.64
C ILE A 12 -4.23 4.76 -19.37
N LYS A 13 -3.87 4.08 -18.27
CA LYS A 13 -4.44 4.27 -16.91
C LYS A 13 -5.97 4.06 -16.83
N ARG A 14 -6.47 3.02 -17.49
CA ARG A 14 -7.91 2.67 -17.58
C ARG A 14 -8.40 1.69 -16.50
N GLY A 15 -7.65 1.49 -15.41
CA GLY A 15 -7.96 0.51 -14.38
C GLY A 15 -9.34 0.69 -13.73
N ARG A 16 -9.89 1.91 -13.70
CA ARG A 16 -11.24 2.19 -13.20
C ARG A 16 -12.36 1.47 -13.95
N ILE A 17 -12.10 0.92 -15.15
CA ILE A 17 -13.07 0.09 -15.87
C ILE A 17 -13.47 -1.15 -15.06
N ILE A 18 -12.57 -1.68 -14.22
CA ILE A 18 -12.82 -2.89 -13.44
C ILE A 18 -14.09 -2.78 -12.58
N SER A 19 -14.41 -1.59 -12.09
CA SER A 19 -15.61 -1.31 -11.29
C SER A 19 -16.93 -1.58 -12.03
N ASN A 20 -16.89 -1.57 -13.36
CA ASN A 20 -18.06 -1.78 -14.22
C ASN A 20 -18.16 -3.21 -14.76
N LEU A 21 -17.21 -4.08 -14.42
CA LEU A 21 -17.18 -5.48 -14.85
C LEU A 21 -17.98 -6.37 -13.89
N SER A 22 -18.47 -7.52 -14.38
CA SER A 22 -19.02 -8.54 -13.50
C SER A 22 -17.93 -9.15 -12.61
N GLN A 23 -18.28 -9.72 -11.46
CA GLN A 23 -17.29 -10.31 -10.55
C GLN A 23 -16.35 -11.32 -11.24
N PRO A 24 -16.81 -12.28 -12.06
CA PRO A 24 -15.91 -13.17 -12.79
C PRO A 24 -14.92 -12.41 -13.67
N GLN A 25 -15.39 -11.41 -14.42
CA GLN A 25 -14.54 -10.57 -15.29
C GLN A 25 -13.54 -9.72 -14.49
N GLN A 26 -13.92 -9.25 -13.30
CA GLN A 26 -13.00 -8.57 -12.38
C GLN A 26 -11.88 -9.52 -11.96
N LEU A 27 -12.22 -10.75 -11.55
CA LEU A 27 -11.23 -11.74 -11.12
C LEU A 27 -10.34 -12.21 -12.27
N ASP A 28 -10.87 -12.35 -13.49
CA ASP A 28 -10.08 -12.65 -14.69
C ASP A 28 -9.03 -11.54 -14.93
N LEU A 29 -9.46 -10.28 -14.94
CA LEU A 29 -8.56 -9.15 -15.18
C LEU A 29 -7.52 -8.98 -14.06
N VAL A 30 -7.89 -9.25 -12.81
CA VAL A 30 -6.95 -9.25 -11.68
C VAL A 30 -5.93 -10.38 -11.81
N ALA A 31 -6.37 -11.60 -12.15
CA ALA A 31 -5.47 -12.73 -12.35
C ALA A 31 -4.43 -12.47 -13.46
N ASP A 32 -4.83 -11.80 -14.55
CA ASP A 32 -3.91 -11.39 -15.62
C ASP A 32 -2.91 -10.33 -15.14
N GLY A 33 -3.37 -9.39 -14.31
CA GLY A 33 -2.57 -8.25 -13.85
C GLY A 33 -1.53 -8.58 -12.77
N LEU A 34 -1.85 -9.47 -11.81
CA LEU A 34 -0.98 -9.74 -10.65
C LEU A 34 0.42 -10.24 -11.03
N PRO A 35 0.60 -11.20 -11.97
CA PRO A 35 1.92 -11.63 -12.42
C PRO A 35 2.71 -10.52 -13.13
N LEU A 36 2.03 -9.64 -13.87
CA LEU A 36 2.67 -8.53 -14.59
C LEU A 36 3.23 -7.48 -13.61
N LEU A 37 2.44 -7.11 -12.60
CA LEU A 37 2.86 -6.21 -11.53
C LEU A 37 4.06 -6.78 -10.76
N MET A 38 4.00 -8.07 -10.41
CA MET A 38 5.09 -8.73 -9.70
C MET A 38 6.36 -8.82 -10.52
N LYS A 39 6.25 -9.09 -11.82
CA LYS A 39 7.40 -9.06 -12.73
C LYS A 39 7.99 -7.65 -12.81
N SER A 40 7.14 -6.63 -12.97
CA SER A 40 7.58 -5.23 -13.02
C SER A 40 8.34 -4.82 -11.75
N ALA A 41 7.80 -5.15 -10.57
CA ALA A 41 8.46 -4.91 -9.30
C ALA A 41 9.80 -5.66 -9.19
N ASN A 42 9.84 -6.93 -9.60
CA ASN A 42 11.06 -7.75 -9.59
C ASN A 42 12.16 -7.15 -10.47
N ASP A 43 11.82 -6.74 -11.69
CA ASP A 43 12.79 -6.20 -12.65
C ASP A 43 13.41 -4.90 -12.13
N LEU A 44 12.61 -4.03 -11.48
CA LEU A 44 13.08 -2.81 -10.84
C LEU A 44 14.02 -3.10 -9.64
N LEU A 45 13.67 -4.08 -8.79
CA LEU A 45 14.52 -4.49 -7.66
C LEU A 45 15.83 -5.15 -8.10
N LEU A 46 15.82 -5.92 -9.18
CA LEU A 46 17.05 -6.49 -9.74
C LEU A 46 17.94 -5.39 -10.31
N ALA A 47 17.34 -4.41 -10.99
CA ALA A 47 18.07 -3.25 -11.50
C ALA A 47 18.65 -2.39 -10.38
N SER A 48 17.91 -2.14 -9.28
CA SER A 48 18.42 -1.37 -8.14
C SER A 48 19.66 -2.01 -7.53
N LYS A 49 19.65 -3.34 -7.36
CA LYS A 49 20.77 -4.11 -6.81
C LYS A 49 22.02 -4.11 -7.71
N ALA A 50 21.86 -3.81 -8.99
CA ALA A 50 22.97 -3.72 -9.94
C ALA A 50 23.66 -2.34 -9.97
N LEU A 51 23.09 -1.33 -9.29
CA LEU A 51 23.57 0.05 -9.28
C LEU A 51 24.56 0.31 -8.12
N ASP A 52 25.73 -0.32 -8.17
CA ASP A 52 26.77 -0.12 -7.17
C ASP A 52 27.28 1.34 -7.16
N GLY A 53 27.41 1.93 -5.97
CA GLY A 53 27.82 3.33 -5.78
C GLY A 53 26.84 4.39 -6.30
N HIS A 54 25.65 4.01 -6.77
CA HIS A 54 24.62 4.93 -7.28
C HIS A 54 23.35 4.88 -6.41
N TYR A 55 23.51 5.20 -5.12
CA TYR A 55 22.51 4.95 -4.07
C TYR A 55 21.18 5.64 -4.35
N ARG A 56 21.20 6.92 -4.74
CA ARG A 56 19.97 7.64 -5.07
C ARG A 56 19.18 6.95 -6.19
N ALA A 57 19.84 6.55 -7.27
CA ALA A 57 19.19 5.88 -8.40
C ALA A 57 18.64 4.51 -7.99
N ALA A 58 19.37 3.76 -7.16
CA ALA A 58 18.88 2.51 -6.59
C ALA A 58 17.62 2.71 -5.75
N SER A 59 17.60 3.70 -4.85
CA SER A 59 16.44 4.02 -4.01
C SER A 59 15.21 4.44 -4.82
N ILE A 60 15.39 5.17 -5.92
CA ILE A 60 14.29 5.51 -6.83
C ILE A 60 13.65 4.24 -7.42
N LEU A 61 14.48 3.31 -7.91
CA LEU A 61 13.99 2.05 -8.47
C LEU A 61 13.29 1.17 -7.42
N GLU A 62 13.84 1.13 -6.19
CA GLU A 62 13.22 0.41 -5.07
C GLU A 62 11.87 1.01 -4.69
N GLY A 63 11.77 2.34 -4.60
CA GLY A 63 10.50 3.03 -4.36
C GLY A 63 9.45 2.70 -5.41
N HIS A 64 9.83 2.76 -6.70
CA HIS A 64 8.93 2.37 -7.79
C HIS A 64 8.52 0.89 -7.73
N ALA A 65 9.44 -0.01 -7.38
CA ALA A 65 9.10 -1.41 -7.20
C ALA A 65 8.07 -1.61 -6.08
N MET A 66 8.23 -0.91 -4.96
CA MET A 66 7.27 -0.97 -3.83
C MET A 66 5.91 -0.41 -4.22
N GLU A 67 5.85 0.61 -5.06
CA GLU A 67 4.56 1.09 -5.59
C GLU A 67 3.86 0.04 -6.48
N GLU A 68 4.60 -0.77 -7.25
CA GLU A 68 4.01 -1.90 -7.99
C GLU A 68 3.53 -3.02 -7.04
N VAL A 69 4.27 -3.30 -5.96
CA VAL A 69 3.86 -4.22 -4.89
C VAL A 69 2.56 -3.74 -4.23
N ALA A 70 2.42 -2.44 -3.98
CA ALA A 70 1.23 -1.87 -3.35
C ALA A 70 -0.02 -2.11 -4.20
N LYS A 71 0.11 -1.99 -5.52
CA LYS A 71 -0.97 -2.30 -6.46
C LYS A 71 -1.44 -3.75 -6.36
N ILE A 72 -0.52 -4.70 -6.17
CA ILE A 72 -0.86 -6.12 -5.94
C ILE A 72 -1.73 -6.25 -4.68
N LEU A 73 -1.33 -5.62 -3.58
CA LEU A 73 -2.07 -5.66 -2.32
C LEU A 73 -3.47 -5.03 -2.44
N ILE A 74 -3.58 -3.89 -3.14
CA ILE A 74 -4.87 -3.23 -3.42
C ILE A 74 -5.78 -4.13 -4.26
N LEU A 75 -5.25 -4.76 -5.31
CA LEU A 75 -6.04 -5.69 -6.13
C LEU A 75 -6.46 -6.93 -5.31
N MET A 76 -5.60 -7.41 -4.42
CA MET A 76 -5.96 -8.51 -3.52
C MET A 76 -7.07 -8.11 -2.55
N ASP A 77 -7.12 -6.85 -2.10
CA ASP A 77 -8.24 -6.33 -1.30
C ASP A 77 -9.57 -6.30 -2.06
N ILE A 78 -9.55 -6.00 -3.36
CA ILE A 78 -10.75 -6.14 -4.21
C ILE A 78 -11.26 -7.59 -4.18
N VAL A 79 -10.35 -8.56 -4.21
CA VAL A 79 -10.68 -9.99 -4.19
C VAL A 79 -11.20 -10.42 -2.81
N ARG A 80 -10.57 -9.94 -1.72
CA ARG A 80 -10.99 -10.20 -0.32
C ARG A 80 -12.33 -9.54 0.03
N CYS A 81 -12.70 -8.46 -0.65
CA CYS A 81 -13.88 -7.66 -0.34
C CYS A 81 -15.19 -8.46 -0.53
N PRO A 82 -16.06 -8.56 0.49
CA PRO A 82 -17.33 -9.28 0.39
C PRO A 82 -18.22 -8.80 -0.79
N PRO A 83 -18.85 -9.72 -1.56
CA PRO A 83 -19.59 -9.37 -2.78
C PRO A 83 -20.71 -8.35 -2.58
N ASN A 84 -21.36 -8.32 -1.42
CA ASN A 84 -22.45 -7.40 -1.10
C ASN A 84 -22.00 -5.94 -0.96
N ILE A 85 -20.72 -5.69 -0.62
CA ILE A 85 -20.18 -4.33 -0.44
C ILE A 85 -19.16 -3.94 -1.52
N ARG A 86 -18.58 -4.94 -2.21
CA ARG A 86 -17.57 -4.74 -3.25
C ARG A 86 -17.95 -3.70 -4.32
N PRO A 87 -19.20 -3.64 -4.84
CA PRO A 87 -19.57 -2.63 -5.84
C PRO A 87 -19.36 -1.19 -5.36
N ALA A 88 -19.54 -0.91 -4.07
CA ALA A 88 -19.32 0.41 -3.49
C ALA A 88 -17.85 0.71 -3.17
N ARG A 89 -16.98 -0.30 -3.12
CA ARG A 89 -15.58 -0.16 -2.66
C ARG A 89 -14.54 -0.28 -3.76
N ILE A 90 -14.86 -0.93 -4.89
CA ILE A 90 -13.93 -1.09 -6.01
C ILE A 90 -13.53 0.24 -6.67
N GLY A 91 -14.45 1.20 -6.77
CA GLY A 91 -14.16 2.55 -7.26
C GLY A 91 -13.11 3.28 -6.41
N PRO A 92 -13.32 3.44 -5.09
CA PRO A 92 -12.33 3.97 -4.16
C PRO A 92 -10.98 3.24 -4.21
N MET A 93 -10.97 1.90 -4.16
CA MET A 93 -9.73 1.10 -4.23
C MET A 93 -8.96 1.35 -5.54
N MET A 94 -9.65 1.50 -6.67
CA MET A 94 -8.99 1.90 -7.92
C MET A 94 -8.55 3.37 -7.94
N GLY A 95 -9.10 4.22 -7.09
CA GLY A 95 -8.55 5.54 -6.79
C GLY A 95 -7.18 5.41 -6.13
N TRP A 96 -7.09 4.62 -5.06
CA TRP A 96 -5.85 4.36 -4.32
C TRP A 96 -4.81 3.63 -5.15
N PHE A 97 -5.25 2.74 -6.04
CA PHE A 97 -4.38 2.11 -7.03
C PHE A 97 -3.59 3.14 -7.85
N TYR A 98 -4.13 4.34 -8.07
CA TYR A 98 -3.47 5.43 -8.80
C TYR A 98 -2.78 6.48 -7.92
N ASP A 99 -3.00 6.46 -6.62
CA ASP A 99 -2.51 7.46 -5.66
C ASP A 99 -1.20 7.01 -5.00
N HIS A 100 -0.19 7.87 -5.00
CA HIS A 100 1.14 7.52 -4.47
C HIS A 100 1.13 7.36 -2.95
N LEU A 101 0.48 8.28 -2.22
CA LEU A 101 0.41 8.25 -0.76
C LEU A 101 -0.30 6.98 -0.28
N ALA A 102 -1.45 6.64 -0.87
CA ALA A 102 -2.17 5.43 -0.52
C ALA A 102 -1.34 4.17 -0.75
N ARG A 103 -0.58 4.08 -1.85
CA ARG A 103 0.31 2.94 -2.12
C ARG A 103 1.40 2.81 -1.07
N LEU A 104 2.05 3.90 -0.69
CA LEU A 104 3.11 3.87 0.33
C LEU A 104 2.56 3.43 1.69
N ILE A 105 1.40 3.96 2.11
CA ILE A 105 0.73 3.51 3.34
C ILE A 105 0.37 2.02 3.28
N TYR A 106 -0.09 1.52 2.12
CA TYR A 106 -0.38 0.09 1.93
C TYR A 106 0.85 -0.81 2.17
N ILE A 107 2.04 -0.35 1.75
CA ILE A 107 3.30 -1.04 1.95
C ILE A 107 3.71 -1.04 3.41
N ASP A 108 3.77 0.14 4.03
CA ASP A 108 4.25 0.31 5.39
C ASP A 108 3.34 -0.40 6.40
N ALA A 109 2.04 -0.45 6.13
CA ALA A 109 1.09 -1.18 6.95
C ALA A 109 1.41 -2.68 7.06
N GLN A 110 2.13 -3.31 6.12
CA GLN A 110 2.41 -4.76 6.19
C GLN A 110 3.37 -5.14 7.33
N ASP A 111 4.14 -4.19 7.85
CA ASP A 111 5.06 -4.40 8.99
C ASP A 111 4.40 -4.17 10.34
N TRP A 112 3.17 -3.66 10.37
CA TRP A 112 2.47 -3.33 11.59
C TRP A 112 1.32 -4.31 11.90
N LYS A 113 1.03 -4.48 13.19
CA LYS A 113 -0.02 -5.39 13.67
C LYS A 113 -1.07 -4.63 14.49
N PRO A 114 -2.08 -4.04 13.83
CA PRO A 114 -3.19 -3.40 14.54
C PRO A 114 -3.95 -4.41 15.40
N GLN A 115 -4.47 -4.00 16.54
CA GLN A 115 -5.37 -4.80 17.35
C GLN A 115 -6.64 -5.16 16.57
N ASP A 116 -7.20 -4.22 15.82
CA ASP A 116 -8.41 -4.38 15.02
C ASP A 116 -8.44 -3.41 13.84
N THR A 117 -9.49 -3.48 13.03
CA THR A 117 -9.66 -2.63 11.84
C THR A 117 -9.78 -1.14 12.19
N LYS A 118 -10.32 -0.80 13.37
CA LYS A 118 -10.39 0.58 13.84
C LYS A 118 -9.00 1.14 14.11
N GLN A 119 -8.15 0.40 14.83
CA GLN A 119 -6.77 0.82 15.04
C GLN A 119 -6.03 0.93 13.70
N LEU A 120 -6.34 0.05 12.74
CA LEU A 120 -5.81 0.18 11.38
C LEU A 120 -6.17 1.51 10.71
N GLN A 121 -7.42 1.96 10.86
CA GLN A 121 -7.83 3.28 10.38
C GLN A 121 -7.07 4.41 11.12
N GLU A 122 -6.87 4.31 12.43
CA GLU A 122 -6.15 5.33 13.22
C GLU A 122 -4.68 5.48 12.76
N TYR A 123 -4.02 4.37 12.45
CA TYR A 123 -2.70 4.39 11.83
C TYR A 123 -2.73 5.07 10.46
N VAL A 124 -3.68 4.72 9.60
CA VAL A 124 -3.79 5.33 8.27
C VAL A 124 -4.13 6.83 8.37
N ASP A 125 -4.99 7.22 9.29
CA ASP A 125 -5.31 8.63 9.59
C ASP A 125 -4.08 9.42 10.01
N SER A 126 -3.23 8.80 10.83
CA SER A 126 -1.96 9.39 11.25
C SER A 126 -0.99 9.55 10.08
N ASN A 127 -1.01 8.67 9.07
CA ASN A 127 -0.09 8.71 7.92
C ASN A 127 -0.62 9.48 6.71
N ARG A 128 -1.92 9.80 6.64
CA ARG A 128 -2.54 10.51 5.51
C ARG A 128 -2.76 12.01 5.73
N LYS A 129 -2.28 12.56 6.85
CA LYS A 129 -2.31 14.01 7.13
C LYS A 129 -1.40 14.75 6.15
N SER A 130 -1.81 15.92 5.73
CA SER A 130 -1.06 16.75 4.79
C SER A 130 0.28 17.26 5.35
N HIS A 131 0.32 17.52 6.65
CA HIS A 131 1.42 18.11 7.41
C HIS A 131 1.38 17.61 8.85
N TYR A 132 2.51 17.74 9.54
CA TYR A 132 2.70 17.36 10.94
C TYR A 132 3.38 18.50 11.72
N VAL A 133 3.20 18.47 13.04
CA VAL A 133 4.05 19.20 13.96
C VAL A 133 5.15 18.23 14.43
N GLU A 134 6.40 18.60 14.21
CA GLU A 134 7.61 17.85 14.54
C GLU A 134 8.60 18.70 15.34
N GLY A 135 9.67 18.08 15.82
CA GLY A 135 10.65 18.69 16.71
C GLY A 135 10.57 18.15 18.13
N ALA A 136 11.57 18.46 18.96
CA ALA A 136 11.61 17.95 20.33
C ALA A 136 10.45 18.50 21.18
N VAL A 137 10.00 19.71 20.86
CA VAL A 137 8.90 20.41 21.53
C VAL A 137 7.82 20.86 20.53
N GLY A 138 7.80 20.27 19.32
CA GLY A 138 6.84 20.62 18.27
C GLY A 138 7.14 21.92 17.54
N GLU A 139 8.42 22.32 17.47
CA GLU A 139 8.84 23.60 16.89
C GLU A 139 8.70 23.71 15.35
N TYR A 140 8.46 22.62 14.62
CA TYR A 140 8.46 22.62 13.16
C TYR A 140 7.13 22.12 12.58
N ILE A 141 6.60 22.83 11.58
CA ILE A 141 5.53 22.32 10.74
C ILE A 141 6.16 21.74 9.47
N THR A 142 5.99 20.42 9.27
CA THR A 142 6.60 19.68 8.17
C THR A 142 5.54 19.10 7.24
N PRO A 143 5.80 18.98 5.92
CA PRO A 143 4.91 18.27 5.03
C PRO A 143 4.84 16.78 5.38
N ASN A 144 3.80 16.10 4.89
CA ASN A 144 3.65 14.66 5.05
C ASN A 144 4.95 13.91 4.72
N TRP A 145 5.56 13.27 5.72
CA TRP A 145 6.87 12.63 5.57
C TRP A 145 6.91 11.57 4.46
N THR A 146 5.88 10.73 4.37
CA THR A 146 5.78 9.66 3.36
C THR A 146 5.81 10.23 1.94
N THR A 147 5.11 11.33 1.70
CA THR A 147 5.13 12.04 0.40
C THR A 147 6.46 12.77 0.21
N TYR A 148 6.90 13.52 1.22
CA TYR A 148 8.12 14.31 1.17
C TYR A 148 9.35 13.44 0.86
N SER A 149 9.54 12.33 1.57
CA SER A 149 10.66 11.40 1.37
C SER A 149 10.71 10.83 -0.04
N ARG A 150 9.54 10.55 -0.64
CA ARG A 150 9.46 10.11 -2.05
C ARG A 150 9.87 11.21 -3.02
N GLU A 151 9.32 12.41 -2.85
CA GLU A 151 9.54 13.53 -3.77
C GLU A 151 10.96 14.09 -3.65
N SER A 152 11.52 14.14 -2.44
CA SER A 152 12.88 14.63 -2.16
C SER A 152 13.97 13.79 -2.81
N LEU A 153 13.70 12.52 -3.11
CA LEU A 153 14.62 11.66 -3.89
C LEU A 153 14.59 12.00 -5.39
N LEU A 154 13.46 12.48 -5.90
CA LEU A 154 13.22 12.61 -7.33
C LEU A 154 13.62 13.98 -7.88
N TYR A 155 13.23 15.04 -7.18
CA TYR A 155 13.22 16.39 -7.76
C TYR A 155 14.21 17.33 -7.08
N ALA A 156 14.94 18.07 -7.91
CA ALA A 156 15.53 19.33 -7.50
C ALA A 156 14.44 20.40 -7.67
N ASP A 157 14.11 21.11 -6.61
CA ASP A 157 12.98 22.04 -6.63
C ASP A 157 13.20 23.26 -5.73
N ILE A 158 12.36 24.27 -5.86
CA ILE A 158 12.34 25.45 -5.00
C ILE A 158 11.40 25.16 -3.83
N VAL A 159 11.91 25.25 -2.61
CA VAL A 159 11.12 25.05 -1.38
C VAL A 159 11.10 26.32 -0.53
N THR A 160 10.05 26.44 0.26
CA THR A 160 9.85 27.55 1.20
C THR A 160 9.40 26.97 2.53
N TYR A 161 10.03 27.39 3.62
CA TYR A 161 9.57 27.11 5.00
C TYR A 161 8.75 28.29 5.54
N GLU A 162 8.10 28.14 6.69
CA GLU A 162 7.07 29.07 7.19
C GLU A 162 7.44 30.56 7.16
N GLU A 163 8.71 30.91 7.43
CA GLU A 163 9.18 32.30 7.47
C GLU A 163 10.43 32.54 6.57
N GLY A 164 10.74 31.60 5.68
CA GLY A 164 11.99 31.61 4.91
C GLY A 164 11.84 32.19 3.50
N GLU A 165 12.94 32.75 2.98
CA GLU A 165 13.07 33.03 1.55
C GLU A 165 13.11 31.72 0.74
N PRO A 166 12.49 31.65 -0.46
CA PRO A 166 12.57 30.47 -1.30
C PRO A 166 14.01 30.12 -1.67
N PHE A 167 14.37 28.84 -1.63
CA PHE A 167 15.70 28.37 -2.02
C PHE A 167 15.64 27.05 -2.78
N TRP A 168 16.70 26.74 -3.52
CA TRP A 168 16.85 25.47 -4.23
C TRP A 168 17.17 24.35 -3.24
N ASN A 169 16.30 23.35 -3.19
CA ASN A 169 16.55 22.09 -2.52
C ASN A 169 17.07 21.07 -3.53
N GLU A 170 18.25 20.52 -3.26
CA GLU A 170 18.79 19.41 -4.03
C GLU A 170 18.17 18.07 -3.60
N PRO A 171 18.10 17.08 -4.51
CA PRO A 171 17.58 15.77 -4.16
C PRO A 171 18.43 15.11 -3.08
N GLN A 172 17.78 14.45 -2.14
CA GLN A 172 18.47 13.76 -1.06
C GLN A 172 19.17 12.50 -1.58
N GLU A 173 20.41 12.28 -1.14
CA GLU A 173 21.15 11.04 -1.31
C GLU A 173 21.60 10.55 0.06
N TYR A 174 21.12 9.37 0.43
CA TYR A 174 21.54 8.70 1.65
C TYR A 174 22.25 7.41 1.28
N GLU A 175 23.53 7.30 1.63
CA GLU A 175 24.20 6.02 1.63
C GLU A 175 23.60 5.16 2.77
N PRO A 176 22.95 4.03 2.46
CA PRO A 176 22.30 3.24 3.48
C PRO A 176 23.35 2.59 4.39
N MET A 177 23.26 2.84 5.70
CA MET A 177 24.14 2.21 6.70
C MET A 177 23.97 0.68 6.78
N VAL A 178 22.83 0.16 6.31
CA VAL A 178 22.51 -1.26 6.28
C VAL A 178 22.06 -1.64 4.87
N ARG A 179 22.56 -2.77 4.35
CA ARG A 179 22.11 -3.27 3.04
C ARG A 179 20.60 -3.49 3.02
N TRP A 180 19.98 -3.19 1.90
CA TRP A 180 18.56 -3.42 1.64
C TRP A 180 18.16 -4.83 2.08
N ARG A 181 17.15 -4.91 2.97
CA ARG A 181 16.47 -6.14 3.36
C ARG A 181 15.12 -6.16 2.65
N GLU A 182 14.74 -7.33 2.13
CA GLU A 182 13.44 -7.51 1.49
C GLU A 182 12.29 -7.07 2.42
N PRO A 183 11.50 -6.05 2.04
CA PRO A 183 10.37 -5.58 2.84
C PRO A 183 9.29 -6.66 2.99
N SER A 184 8.56 -6.62 4.09
CA SER A 184 7.49 -7.61 4.35
C SER A 184 6.41 -7.59 3.27
N SER A 185 6.11 -6.43 2.70
CA SER A 185 5.16 -6.28 1.59
C SER A 185 5.57 -7.08 0.34
N TRP A 186 6.86 -7.06 -0.02
CA TRP A 186 7.43 -7.88 -1.09
C TRP A 186 7.33 -9.36 -0.75
N GLN A 187 7.72 -9.75 0.46
CA GLN A 187 7.67 -11.14 0.92
C GLN A 187 6.25 -11.69 0.90
N VAL A 188 5.25 -10.89 1.32
CA VAL A 188 3.83 -11.23 1.25
C VAL A 188 3.42 -11.46 -0.21
N CYS A 189 3.69 -10.52 -1.13
CA CYS A 189 3.31 -10.68 -2.53
C CYS A 189 4.00 -11.89 -3.19
N HIS A 190 5.26 -12.15 -2.85
CA HIS A 190 5.99 -13.33 -3.30
C HIS A 190 5.36 -14.64 -2.76
N ALA A 191 4.95 -14.65 -1.50
CA ALA A 191 4.23 -15.76 -0.89
C ALA A 191 2.85 -15.97 -1.53
N LEU A 192 2.08 -14.91 -1.75
CA LEU A 192 0.78 -14.97 -2.42
C LEU A 192 0.91 -15.59 -3.82
N ARG A 193 1.91 -15.17 -4.59
CA ARG A 193 2.20 -15.75 -5.91
C ARG A 193 2.50 -17.24 -5.82
N ASN A 194 3.48 -17.62 -4.99
CA ASN A 194 3.95 -19.01 -4.93
C ASN A 194 2.90 -19.96 -4.33
N MET A 195 2.05 -19.48 -3.43
CA MET A 195 0.95 -20.26 -2.88
C MET A 195 -0.24 -20.39 -3.84
N GLY A 196 -0.16 -19.82 -5.06
CA GLY A 196 -1.16 -19.98 -6.11
C GLY A 196 -2.25 -18.91 -6.13
N LEU A 197 -2.17 -17.88 -5.28
CA LEU A 197 -3.21 -16.85 -5.14
C LEU A 197 -3.20 -15.84 -6.30
N PHE A 198 -2.24 -15.92 -7.22
CA PHE A 198 -2.25 -15.09 -8.45
C PHE A 198 -2.99 -15.76 -9.61
N THR A 199 -3.40 -17.01 -9.45
CA THR A 199 -4.17 -17.73 -10.48
C THR A 199 -5.64 -17.41 -10.37
N ARG A 200 -6.38 -17.50 -11.48
CA ARG A 200 -7.84 -17.31 -11.47
C ARG A 200 -8.56 -18.20 -10.45
N ALA A 201 -8.17 -19.48 -10.37
CA ALA A 201 -8.73 -20.42 -9.40
C ALA A 201 -8.33 -20.06 -7.95
N GLY A 202 -7.10 -19.60 -7.74
CA GLY A 202 -6.67 -19.10 -6.43
C GLY A 202 -7.47 -17.88 -5.98
N LEU A 203 -7.79 -16.96 -6.90
CA LEU A 203 -8.65 -15.82 -6.60
C LEU A 203 -10.08 -16.20 -6.26
N ASP A 204 -10.64 -17.27 -6.86
CA ASP A 204 -11.94 -17.81 -6.42
C ASP A 204 -11.87 -18.31 -4.98
N VAL A 205 -10.81 -19.03 -4.62
CA VAL A 205 -10.60 -19.51 -3.25
C VAL A 205 -10.53 -18.33 -2.28
N VAL A 206 -9.68 -17.33 -2.57
CA VAL A 206 -9.56 -16.12 -1.73
C VAL A 206 -10.91 -15.42 -1.61
N SER A 207 -11.58 -15.17 -2.75
CA SER A 207 -12.87 -14.48 -2.75
C SER A 207 -13.93 -15.23 -1.98
N SER A 208 -13.92 -16.58 -1.97
CA SER A 208 -14.91 -17.40 -1.27
C SER A 208 -14.64 -17.48 0.24
N VAL A 209 -13.37 -17.60 0.63
CA VAL A 209 -12.98 -17.71 2.05
C VAL A 209 -13.10 -16.36 2.73
N TRP A 210 -12.52 -15.31 2.15
CA TRP A 210 -12.43 -14.00 2.80
C TRP A 210 -13.76 -13.23 2.79
N SER A 211 -14.67 -13.51 1.85
CA SER A 211 -15.99 -12.86 1.83
C SER A 211 -16.89 -13.19 3.02
N GLN A 212 -16.49 -14.16 3.85
CA GLN A 212 -17.26 -14.59 5.02
C GLN A 212 -17.21 -13.58 6.18
N VAL A 213 -16.23 -12.65 6.16
CA VAL A 213 -16.03 -11.65 7.21
C VAL A 213 -15.91 -10.29 6.56
N ASP A 214 -16.70 -9.34 7.07
CA ASP A 214 -16.60 -7.95 6.71
C ASP A 214 -15.73 -7.21 7.74
N PHE A 215 -14.52 -6.80 7.34
CA PHE A 215 -13.56 -6.10 8.20
C PHE A 215 -13.94 -4.62 8.26
N ALA A 216 -14.86 -4.29 9.16
CA ALA A 216 -15.45 -2.97 9.29
C ALA A 216 -14.86 -2.17 10.45
N THR A 217 -14.67 -2.80 11.61
CA THR A 217 -14.24 -2.09 12.83
C THR A 217 -13.49 -2.99 13.81
N THR A 218 -14.08 -4.08 14.27
CA THR A 218 -13.54 -4.88 15.41
C THR A 218 -12.81 -6.15 14.98
N GLU A 219 -12.87 -6.48 13.70
CA GLU A 219 -12.19 -7.65 13.14
C GLU A 219 -10.68 -7.49 13.26
N ASN A 220 -10.00 -8.58 13.60
CA ASN A 220 -8.63 -8.55 14.10
C ASN A 220 -7.76 -9.66 13.51
N TRP A 221 -6.53 -9.79 14.01
CA TRP A 221 -5.57 -10.80 13.56
C TRP A 221 -6.02 -12.24 13.77
N SER A 222 -6.89 -12.52 14.75
CA SER A 222 -7.42 -13.87 14.94
C SER A 222 -8.35 -14.24 13.78
N ASP A 223 -9.18 -13.30 13.33
CA ASP A 223 -10.04 -13.47 12.15
C ASP A 223 -9.20 -13.67 10.89
N ALA A 224 -8.23 -12.77 10.67
CA ALA A 224 -7.34 -12.85 9.51
C ALA A 224 -6.54 -14.15 9.49
N ARG A 225 -5.99 -14.60 10.64
CA ARG A 225 -5.25 -15.87 10.72
C ARG A 225 -6.14 -17.07 10.43
N ARG A 226 -7.37 -17.09 10.93
CA ARG A 226 -8.34 -18.16 10.61
C ARG A 226 -8.64 -18.21 9.12
N LEU A 227 -8.85 -17.05 8.47
CA LEU A 227 -9.09 -16.96 7.04
C LEU A 227 -7.86 -17.34 6.20
N THR A 228 -6.66 -16.92 6.60
CA THR A 228 -5.40 -17.34 5.97
C THR A 228 -5.23 -18.85 6.05
N HIS A 229 -5.48 -19.47 7.21
CA HIS A 229 -5.42 -20.92 7.36
C HIS A 229 -6.41 -21.63 6.44
N ALA A 230 -7.68 -21.21 6.43
CA ALA A 230 -8.71 -21.78 5.57
C ALA A 230 -8.38 -21.62 4.08
N THR A 231 -7.80 -20.48 3.70
CA THR A 231 -7.34 -20.22 2.32
C THR A 231 -6.24 -21.19 1.92
N LEU A 232 -5.21 -21.36 2.76
CA LEU A 232 -4.09 -22.27 2.47
C LEU A 232 -4.54 -23.73 2.35
N LEU A 233 -5.41 -24.21 3.25
CA LEU A 233 -5.97 -25.56 3.16
C LEU A 233 -6.79 -25.78 1.88
N ALA A 234 -7.57 -24.77 1.48
CA ALA A 234 -8.37 -24.85 0.26
C ALA A 234 -7.48 -24.87 -1.01
N LEU A 235 -6.39 -24.09 -1.03
CA LEU A 235 -5.42 -24.08 -2.13
C LEU A 235 -4.65 -25.40 -2.22
N GLU A 236 -4.24 -25.97 -1.09
CA GLU A 236 -3.59 -27.29 -1.02
C GLU A 236 -4.52 -28.39 -1.56
N LYS A 237 -5.76 -28.44 -1.07
CA LYS A 237 -6.77 -29.40 -1.53
C LYS A 237 -7.06 -29.27 -3.03
N ALA A 238 -7.02 -28.05 -3.56
CA ALA A 238 -7.20 -27.77 -4.98
C ALA A 238 -5.92 -27.96 -5.82
N GLN A 239 -4.80 -28.34 -5.20
CA GLN A 239 -3.49 -28.53 -5.84
C GLN A 239 -3.01 -27.27 -6.59
N LEU A 240 -3.29 -26.09 -6.03
CA LEU A 240 -2.94 -24.80 -6.63
C LEU A 240 -1.60 -24.23 -6.14
N ILE A 241 -1.04 -24.79 -5.06
CA ILE A 241 0.24 -24.34 -4.50
C ILE A 241 1.37 -24.70 -5.48
N SER A 242 2.20 -23.73 -5.83
CA SER A 242 3.33 -23.93 -6.74
C SER A 242 4.39 -24.83 -6.12
N LYS A 243 5.12 -25.57 -6.97
CA LYS A 243 6.35 -26.27 -6.59
C LYS A 243 7.44 -25.33 -6.03
N ASP A 244 7.38 -24.05 -6.36
CA ASP A 244 8.33 -23.03 -5.88
C ASP A 244 7.92 -22.45 -4.52
N ALA A 245 6.82 -22.92 -3.94
CA ALA A 245 6.39 -22.53 -2.59
C ALA A 245 7.34 -23.08 -1.53
N GLN A 246 7.64 -22.26 -0.53
CA GLN A 246 8.48 -22.62 0.61
C GLN A 246 7.67 -22.56 1.89
N GLU A 247 7.96 -23.46 2.84
CA GLU A 247 7.28 -23.51 4.15
C GLU A 247 7.38 -22.18 4.92
N SER A 248 8.52 -21.49 4.83
CA SER A 248 8.72 -20.16 5.44
C SER A 248 7.68 -19.12 4.99
N GLN A 249 7.17 -19.23 3.77
CA GLN A 249 6.16 -18.31 3.23
C GLN A 249 4.81 -18.43 3.92
N VAL A 250 4.52 -19.59 4.52
CA VAL A 250 3.33 -19.77 5.36
C VAL A 250 3.41 -18.84 6.57
N GLY A 251 4.58 -18.83 7.24
CA GLY A 251 4.87 -17.91 8.34
C GLY A 251 4.74 -16.44 7.92
N THR A 252 5.22 -16.08 6.72
CA THR A 252 5.05 -14.73 6.18
C THR A 252 3.58 -14.35 6.07
N LEU A 253 2.73 -15.19 5.46
CA LEU A 253 1.30 -14.87 5.29
C LEU A 253 0.57 -14.75 6.63
N TYR A 254 0.90 -15.57 7.63
CA TYR A 254 0.27 -15.48 8.96
C TYR A 254 0.64 -14.25 9.78
N ASN A 255 1.78 -13.62 9.44
CA ASN A 255 2.36 -12.55 10.26
C ASN A 255 2.36 -11.19 9.58
N HIS A 256 2.33 -11.15 8.25
CA HIS A 256 2.51 -9.91 7.49
C HIS A 256 1.41 -9.65 6.47
N TRP A 257 0.54 -10.63 6.15
CA TRP A 257 -0.61 -10.34 5.28
C TRP A 257 -1.65 -9.55 6.08
N GLN A 258 -1.61 -8.21 5.94
CA GLN A 258 -2.39 -7.27 6.73
C GLN A 258 -3.90 -7.54 6.65
N LEU A 259 -4.63 -7.11 7.69
CA LEU A 259 -6.09 -7.01 7.67
C LEU A 259 -6.55 -6.32 6.37
N PRO A 260 -7.68 -6.73 5.77
CA PRO A 260 -8.18 -6.10 4.56
C PRO A 260 -8.41 -4.60 4.75
N MET A 261 -7.85 -3.79 3.85
CA MET A 261 -7.97 -2.34 3.90
C MET A 261 -9.05 -1.80 2.96
N TYR A 262 -9.89 -2.69 2.40
CA TYR A 262 -10.96 -2.29 1.49
C TYR A 262 -11.99 -1.35 2.11
N ARG A 263 -12.12 -1.26 3.44
CA ARG A 263 -13.00 -0.32 4.17
C ARG A 263 -12.30 0.93 4.70
N ILE A 264 -10.97 0.93 4.73
CA ILE A 264 -10.16 2.05 5.22
C ILE A 264 -10.32 3.26 4.29
N ASP A 265 -10.21 4.47 4.84
CA ASP A 265 -10.17 5.70 4.05
C ASP A 265 -8.74 6.21 3.93
N PHE A 266 -8.26 6.32 2.68
CA PHE A 266 -6.94 6.84 2.33
C PHE A 266 -6.97 8.26 1.77
N LYS A 267 -8.14 8.92 1.73
CA LYS A 267 -8.22 10.30 1.23
C LYS A 267 -7.31 11.20 2.08
N ARG A 268 -6.45 12.01 1.47
CA ARG A 268 -5.60 12.95 2.21
C ARG A 268 -6.43 13.81 3.17
N ILE A 269 -5.97 13.91 4.42
CA ILE A 269 -6.52 14.83 5.41
C ILE A 269 -5.75 16.14 5.26
N GLU A 270 -6.40 17.16 4.69
CA GLU A 270 -5.86 18.52 4.72
C GLU A 270 -5.95 19.04 6.15
N VAL A 271 -4.81 19.41 6.72
CA VAL A 271 -4.72 19.92 8.10
C VAL A 271 -4.58 21.43 8.00
N PRO A 272 -5.53 22.21 8.51
CA PRO A 272 -5.45 23.67 8.51
C PRO A 272 -4.18 24.16 9.22
N LEU A 273 -3.56 25.22 8.69
CA LEU A 273 -2.39 25.84 9.31
C LEU A 273 -2.70 26.38 10.71
N GLU A 274 -3.92 26.83 10.95
CA GLU A 274 -4.39 27.28 12.26
C GLU A 274 -4.35 26.16 13.30
N ASP A 275 -4.74 24.94 12.93
CA ASP A 275 -4.71 23.77 13.82
C ASP A 275 -3.27 23.37 14.14
N LEU A 276 -2.39 23.38 13.13
CA LEU A 276 -0.95 23.08 13.30
C LEU A 276 -0.28 24.09 14.24
N ARG A 277 -0.59 25.38 14.09
CA ARG A 277 -0.08 26.44 14.99
C ARG A 277 -0.66 26.35 16.39
N ALA A 278 -1.92 25.95 16.52
CA ALA A 278 -2.52 25.71 17.83
C ALA A 278 -1.84 24.54 18.55
N GLU A 279 -1.55 23.44 17.84
CA GLU A 279 -0.81 22.29 18.36
C GLU A 279 0.63 22.66 18.75
N GLN A 280 1.36 23.35 17.87
CA GLN A 280 2.70 23.87 18.17
C GLN A 280 2.71 24.75 19.43
N ASN A 281 1.77 25.70 19.54
CA ASN A 281 1.65 26.53 20.73
C ASN A 281 1.37 25.66 21.97
N ALA A 282 0.39 24.75 21.91
CA ALA A 282 0.06 23.88 23.04
C ALA A 282 1.27 23.05 23.53
N ASN A 283 2.09 22.53 22.61
CA ASN A 283 3.32 21.82 22.94
C ASN A 283 4.33 22.72 23.67
N LEU A 284 4.53 23.95 23.19
CA LEU A 284 5.38 24.93 23.86
C LEU A 284 4.89 25.30 25.27
N TRP A 285 3.57 25.44 25.47
CA TRP A 285 2.98 25.71 26.79
C TRP A 285 3.17 24.53 27.76
N SER A 286 2.99 23.30 27.27
CA SER A 286 3.20 22.08 28.06
C SER A 286 4.66 21.95 28.53
N GLU A 287 5.62 22.27 27.67
CA GLU A 287 7.06 22.28 28.01
C GLU A 287 7.44 23.41 28.98
N ALA A 288 6.75 24.56 28.89
CA ALA A 288 6.92 25.67 29.81
C ALA A 288 6.29 25.41 31.21
N GLY A 289 5.58 24.29 31.39
CA GLY A 289 5.02 23.86 32.68
C GLY A 289 3.73 24.58 33.09
N TYR A 290 2.94 25.05 32.14
CA TYR A 290 1.65 25.72 32.35
C TYR A 290 0.45 24.86 31.99
#